data_AF-A0AAV4G671-F1
#
_entry.id   AF-A0AAV4G671-F1
#
_cell.length_a   1.000
_cell.length_b   1.000
_cell.length_c   1.000
_cell.angle_alpha   90.00
_cell.angle_beta   90.00
_cell.angle_gamma   90.00
#
_symmetry.space_group_name_H-M   'P 1'
#
loop_
_entity.id
_entity.type
_entity.pdbx_description
1 polymer ?
#
loop_
_entity_poly.entity_id
_entity_poly.type
_entity_poly.pdbx_seq_one_letter_code
_entity_poly.pdbx_strand_id
1 'polypeptide(L)'
;MGSIYGNRYLGNKVNLSNSMWFSYPGYNEIFTGKADDKNINSNDKNYNQNKTILEKINELPDYKGHVAAFGSWELFPFIINDKRSGIPVNAGYRTAIGNDLTDIEKYLNRMQPMSHNLFHNSARLDIFTHGYAMEYIKKKHPKVVYISYAQTDNFSHSGAYSSYLHSAHSIDNMLKELWEYVQNDSFYKDKTAFIITTDHGRGLGDKWTSHGRETPKSNEVWVIMYGAGIKARGEVNKSEQHYTSMVVEEIKQLLNIKDK
;
A
#
# COMPACT_ATOMS: atom_id res chain seq x y z
N MET A 1 -8.33 5.80 17.85
CA MET A 1 -8.09 7.23 17.55
C MET A 1 -6.86 7.35 16.66
N GLY A 2 -6.72 8.45 15.90
CA GLY A 2 -5.68 8.57 14.86
C GLY A 2 -5.37 10.01 14.44
N SER A 3 -4.61 10.15 13.35
CA SER A 3 -4.21 11.41 12.73
C SER A 3 -4.44 11.35 11.21
N ILE A 4 -4.91 12.45 10.62
CA ILE A 4 -5.07 12.61 9.17
C ILE A 4 -4.24 13.82 8.72
N TYR A 5 -3.37 13.59 7.74
CA TYR A 5 -2.48 14.59 7.15
C TYR A 5 -2.79 14.79 5.66
N GLY A 6 -2.59 16.01 5.17
CA GLY A 6 -2.75 16.34 3.74
C GLY A 6 -4.02 17.12 3.39
N ASN A 7 -4.78 17.62 4.37
CA ASN A 7 -5.87 18.55 4.08
C ASN A 7 -5.32 19.93 3.67
N ARG A 8 -5.27 20.13 2.36
CA ARG A 8 -4.78 21.37 1.72
C ARG A 8 -5.65 22.58 2.01
N TYR A 9 -6.93 22.42 2.31
CA TYR A 9 -7.81 23.53 2.72
C TYR A 9 -7.43 24.10 4.09
N LEU A 10 -6.78 23.29 4.94
CA LEU A 10 -6.25 23.69 6.24
C LEU A 10 -4.76 24.05 6.19
N GLY A 11 -4.16 24.11 5.00
CA GLY A 11 -2.74 24.37 4.81
C GLY A 11 -1.82 23.21 5.20
N ASN A 12 -2.36 22.04 5.58
CA ASN A 12 -1.57 20.85 5.87
C ASN A 12 -1.32 20.06 4.58
N LYS A 13 -0.07 19.96 4.15
CA LYS A 13 0.30 19.38 2.86
C LYS A 13 1.07 18.09 3.07
N VAL A 14 0.74 17.04 2.30
CA VAL A 14 1.64 15.90 2.08
C VAL A 14 1.94 15.83 0.59
N ASN A 15 3.22 15.75 0.25
CA ASN A 15 3.68 15.68 -1.12
C ASN A 15 4.65 14.52 -1.34
N LEU A 16 4.75 14.07 -2.58
CA LEU A 16 5.92 13.31 -3.02
C LEU A 16 7.15 14.21 -3.11
N SER A 17 8.30 13.67 -2.76
CA SER A 17 9.62 14.31 -2.95
C SER A 17 10.29 13.87 -4.25
N ASN A 18 9.95 12.69 -4.80
CA ASN A 18 10.35 12.30 -6.14
C ASN A 18 9.73 13.25 -7.19
N SER A 19 10.40 13.43 -8.33
CA SER A 19 9.92 14.29 -9.43
C SER A 19 9.15 13.55 -10.52
N MET A 20 8.99 12.23 -10.36
CA MET A 20 8.38 11.34 -11.35
C MET A 20 6.85 11.35 -11.26
N TRP A 21 6.31 11.28 -10.04
CA TRP A 21 4.87 11.36 -9.70
C TRP A 21 4.00 10.26 -10.29
N PHE A 22 4.54 9.05 -10.38
CA PHE A 22 3.84 7.83 -10.74
C PHE A 22 4.32 6.64 -9.89
N SER A 23 3.75 5.46 -10.15
CA SER A 23 3.70 4.34 -9.20
C SER A 23 5.03 3.87 -8.62
N TYR A 24 5.95 3.27 -9.39
CA TYR A 24 7.17 2.68 -8.80
C TYR A 24 8.01 3.73 -8.03
N PRO A 25 8.31 4.93 -8.55
CA PRO A 25 8.98 5.98 -7.78
C PRO A 25 8.24 6.35 -6.48
N GLY A 26 6.91 6.45 -6.53
CA GLY A 26 6.06 6.70 -5.37
C GLY A 26 6.15 5.60 -4.30
N TYR A 27 6.01 4.33 -4.70
CA TYR A 27 6.18 3.20 -3.78
C TYR A 27 7.60 3.10 -3.22
N ASN A 28 8.63 3.37 -4.02
CA ASN A 28 10.00 3.44 -3.53
C ASN A 28 10.12 4.49 -2.42
N GLU A 29 9.53 5.67 -2.59
CA GLU A 29 9.55 6.72 -1.57
C GLU A 29 8.82 6.30 -0.29
N ILE A 30 7.61 5.73 -0.41
CA ILE A 30 6.84 5.20 0.73
C ILE A 30 7.63 4.14 1.50
N PHE A 31 8.32 3.24 0.77
CA PHE A 31 9.01 2.13 1.38
C PHE A 31 10.42 2.44 1.88
N THR A 32 11.08 3.46 1.34
CA THR A 32 12.49 3.73 1.68
C THR A 32 12.67 5.04 2.44
N GLY A 33 11.64 5.89 2.45
CA GLY A 33 11.65 7.22 3.05
C GLY A 33 12.36 8.27 2.19
N LYS A 34 12.72 7.93 0.94
CA LYS A 34 13.50 8.81 0.06
C LYS A 34 13.17 8.60 -1.42
N ALA A 35 13.20 9.69 -2.18
CA ALA A 35 13.19 9.63 -3.63
C ALA A 35 14.49 9.01 -4.18
N ASP A 36 14.40 8.35 -5.34
CA ASP A 36 15.55 7.85 -6.10
C ASP A 36 15.31 8.04 -7.60
N ASP A 37 15.13 9.29 -8.01
CA ASP A 37 14.83 9.65 -9.41
C ASP A 37 15.92 9.23 -10.41
N LYS A 38 17.13 8.93 -9.91
CA LYS A 38 18.23 8.46 -10.75
C LYS A 38 18.04 7.01 -11.18
N ASN A 39 17.65 6.14 -10.25
CA ASN A 39 17.60 4.69 -10.50
C ASN A 39 16.15 4.15 -10.61
N ILE A 40 15.17 4.86 -10.06
CA ILE A 40 13.74 4.49 -10.06
C ILE A 40 12.98 5.58 -10.82
N ASN A 41 12.98 5.48 -12.15
CA ASN A 41 12.39 6.45 -13.06
C ASN A 41 11.50 5.82 -14.14
N SER A 42 11.10 4.56 -13.95
CA SER A 42 10.17 3.83 -14.82
C SER A 42 9.35 2.82 -14.01
N ASN A 43 8.30 2.28 -14.63
CA ASN A 43 7.55 1.12 -14.12
C ASN A 43 8.04 -0.19 -14.76
N ASP A 44 9.34 -0.27 -15.10
CA ASP A 44 9.93 -1.50 -15.61
C ASP A 44 10.08 -2.53 -14.48
N LYS A 45 10.10 -3.81 -14.85
CA LYS A 45 10.28 -4.95 -13.93
C LYS A 45 11.73 -5.10 -13.44
N ASN A 46 12.28 -4.01 -12.90
CA ASN A 46 13.61 -3.95 -12.33
C ASN A 46 13.52 -4.10 -10.82
N TYR A 47 14.33 -4.98 -10.23
CA TYR A 47 14.38 -5.14 -8.77
C TYR A 47 14.88 -3.86 -8.09
N ASN A 48 14.16 -3.39 -7.08
CA ASN A 48 14.53 -2.19 -6.34
C ASN A 48 15.86 -2.43 -5.61
N GLN A 49 16.85 -1.60 -5.91
CA GLN A 49 18.16 -1.69 -5.27
C GLN A 49 18.12 -1.09 -3.86
N ASN A 50 17.20 -0.17 -3.58
CA ASN A 50 17.01 0.37 -2.24
C ASN A 50 16.39 -0.68 -1.31
N LYS A 51 16.93 -0.82 -0.09
CA LYS A 51 16.32 -1.64 0.95
C LYS A 51 15.08 -0.94 1.49
N THR A 52 13.94 -1.61 1.36
CA THR A 52 12.65 -1.14 1.87
C THR A 52 12.60 -1.25 3.40
N ILE A 53 11.71 -0.49 4.04
CA ILE A 53 11.42 -0.61 5.46
C ILE A 53 10.86 -2.01 5.78
N LEU A 54 10.09 -2.61 4.87
CA LEU A 54 9.61 -3.99 5.00
C LEU A 54 10.77 -4.98 5.05
N GLU A 55 11.76 -4.83 4.17
CA GLU A 55 12.98 -5.66 4.18
C GLU A 55 13.76 -5.47 5.47
N LYS A 56 13.99 -4.21 5.90
CA LYS A 56 14.67 -3.92 7.17
C LYS A 56 13.95 -4.54 8.37
N ILE A 57 12.61 -4.51 8.39
CA ILE A 57 11.81 -5.17 9.43
C ILE A 57 12.00 -6.69 9.38
N ASN A 58 11.97 -7.29 8.19
CA ASN A 58 12.14 -8.75 8.03
C ASN A 58 13.56 -9.24 8.42
N GLU A 59 14.54 -8.33 8.51
CA GLU A 59 15.88 -8.63 9.04
C GLU A 59 15.94 -8.64 10.58
N LEU A 60 14.95 -8.08 11.27
CA LEU A 60 14.92 -8.05 12.74
C LEU A 60 14.54 -9.43 13.29
N PRO A 61 15.23 -9.94 14.34
CA PRO A 61 14.97 -11.25 14.91
C PRO A 61 13.49 -11.51 15.26
N ASP A 62 12.81 -10.51 15.83
CA ASP A 62 11.42 -10.65 16.28
C ASP A 62 10.38 -10.59 15.15
N TYR A 63 10.77 -10.16 13.95
CA TYR A 63 9.88 -9.94 12.81
C TYR A 63 10.21 -10.82 11.61
N LYS A 64 11.39 -11.46 11.59
CA LYS A 64 11.79 -12.35 10.51
C LYS A 64 10.74 -13.44 10.29
N GLY A 65 10.27 -13.56 9.05
CA GLY A 65 9.22 -14.51 8.67
C GLY A 65 7.79 -14.10 9.08
N HIS A 66 7.60 -12.93 9.68
CA HIS A 66 6.31 -12.37 10.10
C HIS A 66 5.92 -11.12 9.32
N VAL A 67 6.57 -10.88 8.18
CA VAL A 67 6.27 -9.80 7.23
C VAL A 67 5.70 -10.41 5.96
N ALA A 68 4.61 -9.85 5.42
CA ALA A 68 4.02 -10.29 4.16
C ALA A 68 3.51 -9.11 3.33
N ALA A 69 3.40 -9.28 2.02
CA ALA A 69 2.87 -8.26 1.14
C ALA A 69 1.89 -8.80 0.10
N PHE A 70 0.82 -8.04 -0.11
CA PHE A 70 -0.25 -8.33 -1.06
C PHE A 70 -0.45 -7.11 -1.95
N GLY A 71 -0.59 -7.31 -3.25
CA GLY A 71 -0.78 -6.19 -4.16
C GLY A 71 -1.59 -6.55 -5.39
N SER A 72 -2.48 -5.67 -5.81
CA SER A 72 -3.22 -5.90 -7.05
C SER A 72 -2.33 -5.80 -8.28
N TRP A 73 -1.30 -4.96 -8.25
CA TRP A 73 -0.38 -4.73 -9.35
C TRP A 73 0.77 -5.74 -9.39
N GLU A 74 1.13 -6.25 -10.57
CA GLU A 74 2.13 -7.31 -10.72
C GLU A 74 3.59 -6.89 -10.40
N LEU A 75 3.87 -5.59 -10.20
CA LEU A 75 5.23 -5.09 -9.98
C LEU A 75 5.73 -5.19 -8.53
N PHE A 76 4.85 -5.40 -7.54
CA PHE A 76 5.26 -5.46 -6.13
C PHE A 76 6.42 -6.42 -5.79
N PRO A 77 6.55 -7.60 -6.43
CA PRO A 77 7.72 -8.47 -6.28
C PRO A 77 9.06 -7.76 -6.55
N PHE A 78 9.08 -6.87 -7.56
CA PHE A 78 10.26 -6.11 -7.95
C PHE A 78 10.49 -4.91 -7.02
N ILE A 79 9.40 -4.20 -6.68
CA ILE A 79 9.43 -3.01 -5.82
C ILE A 79 9.91 -3.33 -4.40
N ILE A 80 9.37 -4.41 -3.82
CA ILE A 80 9.73 -4.90 -2.48
C ILE A 80 11.04 -5.70 -2.52
N ASN A 81 11.41 -6.18 -3.71
CA ASN A 81 12.52 -7.09 -3.94
C ASN A 81 12.35 -8.41 -3.16
N ASP A 82 11.34 -9.19 -3.55
CA ASP A 82 10.94 -10.44 -2.90
C ASP A 82 12.10 -11.47 -2.80
N LYS A 83 12.95 -11.53 -3.83
CA LYS A 83 14.14 -12.40 -3.87
C LYS A 83 15.18 -12.04 -2.81
N ARG A 84 15.55 -10.76 -2.69
CA ARG A 84 16.56 -10.32 -1.71
C ARG A 84 15.99 -10.29 -0.29
N SER A 85 14.78 -9.75 -0.15
CA SER A 85 14.15 -9.54 1.16
C SER A 85 13.65 -10.83 1.81
N GLY A 86 13.38 -11.87 1.01
CA GLY A 86 12.76 -13.12 1.48
C GLY A 86 11.31 -12.94 1.96
N ILE A 87 10.69 -11.79 1.68
CA ILE A 87 9.31 -11.51 2.05
C ILE A 87 8.37 -12.25 1.08
N PRO A 88 7.38 -13.01 1.56
CA PRO A 88 6.32 -13.52 0.70
C PRO A 88 5.51 -12.37 0.08
N VAL A 89 5.52 -12.26 -1.25
CA VAL A 89 4.75 -11.28 -2.03
C VAL A 89 3.75 -11.97 -2.95
N ASN A 90 2.45 -11.85 -2.63
CA ASN A 90 1.35 -12.30 -3.49
C ASN A 90 0.77 -11.09 -4.24
N ALA A 91 1.12 -10.95 -5.53
CA ALA A 91 0.71 -9.80 -6.30
C ALA A 91 0.42 -10.09 -7.77
N GLY A 92 -0.36 -9.21 -8.41
CA GLY A 92 -0.88 -9.44 -9.76
C GLY A 92 -1.66 -10.76 -9.81
N TYR A 93 -1.53 -11.51 -10.91
CA TYR A 93 -2.24 -12.78 -11.09
C TYR A 93 -1.62 -13.98 -10.34
N ARG A 94 -0.67 -13.76 -9.41
CA ARG A 94 -0.14 -14.85 -8.57
C ARG A 94 -1.26 -15.44 -7.70
N THR A 95 -1.27 -16.76 -7.60
CA THR A 95 -2.16 -17.53 -6.72
C THR A 95 -1.51 -17.79 -5.37
N ALA A 96 -2.31 -18.15 -4.37
CA ALA A 96 -1.79 -18.70 -3.12
C ALA A 96 -1.14 -20.08 -3.39
N ILE A 97 0.01 -20.34 -2.78
CA ILE A 97 0.78 -21.58 -2.95
C ILE A 97 1.10 -22.21 -1.59
N GLY A 98 1.33 -23.52 -1.56
CA GLY A 98 1.64 -24.29 -0.35
C GLY A 98 0.73 -25.50 -0.17
N ASN A 99 1.04 -26.32 0.83
CA ASN A 99 0.26 -27.53 1.15
C ASN A 99 -0.88 -27.24 2.15
N ASP A 100 -0.86 -26.08 2.80
CA ASP A 100 -1.77 -25.64 3.86
C ASP A 100 -2.71 -24.52 3.38
N LEU A 101 -3.21 -24.63 2.13
CA LEU A 101 -4.17 -23.67 1.59
C LEU A 101 -5.54 -23.81 2.26
N THR A 102 -6.13 -22.68 2.67
CA THR A 102 -7.52 -22.64 3.11
C THR A 102 -8.46 -22.91 1.93
N ASP A 103 -9.70 -23.30 2.22
CA ASP A 103 -10.67 -23.53 1.14
C ASP A 103 -11.04 -22.24 0.41
N ILE A 104 -10.95 -21.09 1.09
CA ILE A 104 -11.11 -19.77 0.46
C ILE A 104 -9.92 -19.49 -0.47
N GLU A 105 -8.68 -19.73 -0.05
CA GLU A 105 -7.51 -19.58 -0.94
C GLU A 105 -7.62 -20.47 -2.19
N LYS A 106 -8.03 -21.73 -2.04
CA LYS A 106 -8.28 -22.64 -3.18
C LYS A 106 -9.39 -22.12 -4.09
N TYR A 107 -10.47 -21.59 -3.50
CA TYR A 107 -11.57 -21.01 -4.25
C TYR A 107 -11.10 -19.77 -5.03
N LEU A 108 -10.38 -18.84 -4.40
CA LEU A 108 -9.81 -17.66 -5.04
C LEU A 108 -8.84 -18.04 -6.17
N ASN A 109 -7.99 -19.05 -5.95
CA ASN A 109 -7.08 -19.58 -6.97
C ASN A 109 -7.84 -20.05 -8.22
N ARG A 110 -9.01 -20.67 -8.04
CA ARG A 110 -9.87 -21.12 -9.13
C ARG A 110 -10.62 -19.98 -9.81
N MET A 111 -11.11 -19.00 -9.04
CA MET A 111 -11.97 -17.93 -9.57
C MET A 111 -11.21 -16.81 -10.25
N GLN A 112 -10.02 -16.45 -9.78
CA GLN A 112 -9.20 -15.38 -10.35
C GLN A 112 -8.99 -15.51 -11.87
N PRO A 113 -8.54 -16.66 -12.43
CA PRO A 113 -8.36 -16.80 -13.88
C PRO A 113 -9.67 -16.80 -14.67
N MET A 114 -10.82 -17.02 -14.01
CA MET A 114 -12.15 -16.95 -14.63
C MET A 114 -12.74 -15.53 -14.60
N SER A 115 -12.12 -14.61 -13.87
CA SER A 115 -12.58 -13.22 -13.76
C SER A 115 -12.20 -12.39 -15.00
N HIS A 116 -12.91 -11.28 -15.20
CA HIS A 116 -12.61 -10.36 -16.29
C HIS A 116 -11.22 -9.74 -16.13
N ASN A 117 -10.42 -9.81 -17.19
CA ASN A 117 -9.12 -9.16 -17.26
C ASN A 117 -9.27 -7.67 -17.63
N LEU A 118 -9.80 -6.87 -16.70
CA LEU A 118 -10.11 -5.46 -16.95
C LEU A 118 -8.86 -4.58 -17.14
N PHE A 119 -7.70 -5.01 -16.64
CA PHE A 119 -6.49 -4.18 -16.55
C PHE A 119 -5.31 -4.79 -17.30
N HIS A 120 -5.58 -5.51 -18.40
CA HIS A 120 -4.59 -6.02 -19.36
C HIS A 120 -3.41 -6.77 -18.72
N ASN A 121 -3.69 -7.66 -17.77
CA ASN A 121 -2.71 -8.42 -16.97
C ASN A 121 -1.78 -7.58 -16.07
N SER A 122 -1.86 -6.25 -16.07
CA SER A 122 -1.06 -5.39 -15.20
C SER A 122 -1.50 -5.54 -13.74
N ALA A 123 -2.81 -5.50 -13.50
CA ALA A 123 -3.39 -5.67 -12.17
C ALA A 123 -4.56 -6.66 -12.17
N ARG A 124 -4.76 -7.31 -11.03
CA ARG A 124 -6.00 -8.06 -10.73
C ARG A 124 -7.04 -7.18 -10.06
N LEU A 125 -8.27 -7.67 -9.94
CA LEU A 125 -9.31 -7.04 -9.12
C LEU A 125 -8.90 -7.08 -7.63
N ASP A 126 -9.16 -5.98 -6.92
CA ASP A 126 -8.78 -5.77 -5.52
C ASP A 126 -9.42 -6.80 -4.58
N ILE A 127 -10.59 -7.34 -4.93
CA ILE A 127 -11.26 -8.40 -4.16
C ILE A 127 -10.39 -9.65 -3.99
N PHE A 128 -9.59 -10.00 -5.01
CA PHE A 128 -8.66 -11.14 -4.90
C PHE A 128 -7.47 -10.77 -4.02
N THR A 129 -6.92 -9.56 -4.14
CA THR A 129 -5.87 -9.07 -3.24
C THR A 129 -6.32 -9.09 -1.79
N HIS A 130 -7.52 -8.56 -1.54
CA HIS A 130 -8.10 -8.52 -0.22
C HIS A 130 -8.34 -9.92 0.35
N GLY A 131 -8.96 -10.81 -0.45
CA GLY A 131 -9.22 -12.19 -0.05
C GLY A 131 -7.94 -12.95 0.32
N TYR A 132 -6.90 -12.89 -0.52
CA TYR A 132 -5.62 -13.54 -0.18
C TYR A 132 -4.96 -12.94 1.06
N ALA A 133 -5.01 -11.61 1.21
CA ALA A 133 -4.46 -10.95 2.39
C ALA A 133 -5.18 -11.39 3.67
N MET A 134 -6.52 -11.40 3.66
CA MET A 134 -7.34 -11.80 4.81
C MET A 134 -7.08 -13.25 5.22
N GLU A 135 -7.02 -14.18 4.26
CA GLU A 135 -6.76 -15.59 4.56
C GLU A 135 -5.34 -15.80 5.10
N TYR A 136 -4.35 -15.07 4.57
CA TYR A 136 -3.00 -15.12 5.11
C TYR A 136 -2.93 -14.53 6.53
N ILE A 137 -3.58 -13.40 6.79
CA ILE A 137 -3.63 -12.76 8.11
C ILE A 137 -4.22 -13.73 9.15
N LYS A 138 -5.37 -14.34 8.83
CA LYS A 138 -6.04 -15.33 9.70
C LYS A 138 -5.19 -16.57 9.96
N LYS A 139 -4.52 -17.07 8.94
CA LYS A 139 -3.77 -18.34 8.99
C LYS A 139 -2.40 -18.20 9.64
N LYS A 140 -1.71 -17.08 9.41
CA LYS A 140 -0.27 -16.93 9.74
C LYS A 140 0.00 -15.92 10.84
N HIS A 141 -0.99 -15.11 11.23
CA HIS A 141 -0.83 -14.05 12.22
C HIS A 141 0.46 -13.21 12.04
N PRO A 142 0.75 -12.69 10.82
CA PRO A 142 1.92 -11.85 10.59
C PRO A 142 1.89 -10.59 11.47
N LYS A 143 3.08 -10.08 11.81
CA LYS A 143 3.25 -8.85 12.59
C LYS A 143 3.20 -7.59 11.73
N VAL A 144 3.58 -7.70 10.45
CA VAL A 144 3.53 -6.59 9.48
C VAL A 144 2.97 -7.10 8.16
N VAL A 145 1.94 -6.42 7.65
CA VAL A 145 1.34 -6.72 6.34
C VAL A 145 1.24 -5.45 5.52
N TYR A 146 1.73 -5.50 4.29
CA TYR A 146 1.47 -4.49 3.29
C TYR A 146 0.36 -4.96 2.35
N ILE A 147 -0.62 -4.10 2.07
CA ILE A 147 -1.69 -4.38 1.11
C ILE A 147 -1.81 -3.18 0.16
N SER A 148 -1.75 -3.43 -1.15
CA SER A 148 -1.96 -2.43 -2.19
C SER A 148 -3.15 -2.77 -3.07
N TYR A 149 -4.06 -1.81 -3.18
CA TYR A 149 -5.21 -1.84 -4.07
C TYR A 149 -4.96 -0.93 -5.28
N ALA A 150 -5.47 -1.31 -6.45
CA ALA A 150 -5.16 -0.65 -7.72
C ALA A 150 -6.40 -0.24 -8.52
N GLN A 151 -7.63 -0.61 -8.14
CA GLN A 151 -8.80 -0.34 -8.98
C GLN A 151 -9.09 1.15 -9.14
N THR A 152 -8.90 1.96 -8.09
CA THR A 152 -9.03 3.43 -8.20
C THR A 152 -8.04 4.01 -9.20
N ASP A 153 -6.83 3.46 -9.29
CA ASP A 153 -5.84 3.89 -10.26
C ASP A 153 -6.24 3.49 -11.69
N ASN A 154 -6.58 2.22 -11.89
CA ASN A 154 -6.94 1.70 -13.21
C ASN A 154 -8.22 2.33 -13.77
N PHE A 155 -9.26 2.50 -12.96
CA PHE A 155 -10.51 3.11 -13.45
C PHE A 155 -10.35 4.60 -13.71
N SER A 156 -9.49 5.30 -12.98
CA SER A 156 -9.13 6.67 -13.31
C SER A 156 -8.48 6.78 -14.68
N HIS A 157 -7.53 5.89 -15.00
CA HIS A 157 -6.92 5.86 -16.34
C HIS A 157 -7.92 5.65 -17.48
N SER A 158 -8.96 4.85 -17.23
CA SER A 158 -10.04 4.61 -18.21
C SER A 158 -11.08 5.73 -18.29
N GLY A 159 -11.01 6.76 -17.44
CA GLY A 159 -12.05 7.78 -17.32
C GLY A 159 -13.39 7.27 -16.77
N ALA A 160 -13.42 6.06 -16.21
CA ALA A 160 -14.64 5.42 -15.71
C ALA A 160 -14.99 5.94 -14.30
N TYR A 161 -15.48 7.18 -14.22
CA TYR A 161 -15.73 7.87 -12.94
C TYR A 161 -16.64 7.10 -11.98
N SER A 162 -17.71 6.49 -12.47
CA SER A 162 -18.60 5.68 -11.63
C SER A 162 -17.88 4.47 -11.03
N SER A 163 -17.09 3.75 -11.83
CA SER A 163 -16.28 2.61 -11.38
C SER A 163 -15.17 3.04 -10.42
N TYR A 164 -14.59 4.22 -10.62
CA TYR A 164 -13.64 4.83 -9.69
C TYR A 164 -14.27 5.04 -8.31
N LEU A 165 -15.43 5.70 -8.24
CA LEU A 165 -16.15 5.93 -6.97
C LEU A 165 -16.57 4.61 -6.32
N HIS A 166 -17.08 3.66 -7.10
CA HIS A 166 -17.43 2.34 -6.60
C HIS A 166 -16.21 1.61 -6.02
N SER A 167 -15.04 1.74 -6.65
CA SER A 167 -13.80 1.15 -6.16
C SER A 167 -13.33 1.82 -4.87
N ALA A 168 -13.45 3.14 -4.75
CA ALA A 168 -13.15 3.84 -3.49
C ALA A 168 -14.04 3.34 -2.33
N HIS A 169 -15.35 3.19 -2.56
CA HIS A 169 -16.26 2.61 -1.57
C HIS A 169 -15.94 1.14 -1.26
N SER A 170 -15.52 0.37 -2.25
CA SER A 170 -15.13 -1.04 -2.05
C SER A 170 -13.88 -1.13 -1.17
N ILE A 171 -12.87 -0.28 -1.42
CA ILE A 171 -11.66 -0.21 -0.59
C ILE A 171 -11.99 0.24 0.83
N ASP A 172 -12.88 1.21 1.02
CA ASP A 172 -13.34 1.63 2.35
C ASP A 172 -13.98 0.45 3.13
N ASN A 173 -14.82 -0.34 2.48
CA ASN A 173 -15.37 -1.57 3.08
C ASN A 173 -14.29 -2.62 3.40
N MET A 174 -13.28 -2.79 2.54
CA MET A 174 -12.14 -3.68 2.79
C MET A 174 -11.30 -3.22 3.99
N LEU A 175 -11.09 -1.91 4.13
CA LEU A 175 -10.40 -1.32 5.29
C LEU A 175 -11.21 -1.52 6.58
N LYS A 176 -12.54 -1.39 6.49
CA LYS A 176 -13.44 -1.73 7.59
C LYS A 176 -13.34 -3.20 7.99
N GLU A 177 -13.36 -4.13 7.03
CA GLU A 177 -13.21 -5.57 7.32
C GLU A 177 -11.88 -5.88 8.04
N LEU A 178 -10.78 -5.32 7.55
CA LEU A 178 -9.47 -5.45 8.19
C LEU A 178 -9.50 -4.92 9.63
N TRP A 179 -10.10 -3.74 9.84
CA TRP A 179 -10.21 -3.14 11.16
C TRP A 179 -11.05 -3.99 12.10
N GLU A 180 -12.24 -4.41 11.68
CA GLU A 180 -13.13 -5.26 12.47
C GLU A 180 -12.45 -6.59 12.80
N TYR A 181 -11.71 -7.18 11.86
CA TYR A 181 -10.96 -8.41 12.12
C TYR A 181 -9.90 -8.21 13.21
N VAL A 182 -9.02 -7.20 13.07
CA VAL A 182 -7.93 -6.99 14.05
C VAL A 182 -8.45 -6.64 15.44
N GLN A 183 -9.63 -6.02 15.55
CA GLN A 183 -10.24 -5.71 16.84
C GLN A 183 -10.90 -6.93 17.50
N ASN A 184 -11.21 -7.98 16.73
CA ASN A 184 -11.83 -9.22 17.23
C ASN A 184 -10.82 -10.36 17.43
N ASP A 185 -9.60 -10.25 16.94
CA ASP A 185 -8.55 -11.25 17.11
C ASP A 185 -7.63 -10.90 18.30
N SER A 186 -7.48 -11.81 19.27
CA SER A 186 -6.68 -11.59 20.48
C SER A 186 -5.18 -11.32 20.24
N PHE A 187 -4.64 -11.76 19.11
CA PHE A 187 -3.26 -11.48 18.72
C PHE A 187 -3.08 -10.01 18.35
N TYR A 188 -4.07 -9.42 17.67
CA TYR A 188 -4.01 -8.08 17.07
C TYR A 188 -4.67 -6.98 17.89
N LYS A 189 -5.72 -7.33 18.64
CA LYS A 189 -6.58 -6.37 19.34
C LYS A 189 -5.75 -5.44 20.22
N ASP A 190 -6.00 -4.14 20.05
CA ASP A 190 -5.32 -3.04 20.74
C ASP A 190 -3.79 -2.99 20.57
N LYS A 191 -3.23 -3.76 19.62
CA LYS A 191 -1.78 -3.85 19.31
C LYS A 191 -1.45 -3.51 17.86
N THR A 192 -2.46 -3.33 17.01
CA THR A 192 -2.27 -3.04 15.58
C THR A 192 -2.43 -1.55 15.28
N ALA A 193 -1.52 -1.04 14.44
CA ALA A 193 -1.60 0.28 13.81
C ALA A 193 -1.87 0.13 12.31
N PHE A 194 -2.61 1.08 11.76
CA PHE A 194 -2.91 1.22 10.33
C PHE A 194 -2.27 2.52 9.84
N ILE A 195 -1.57 2.44 8.70
CA ILE A 195 -1.07 3.58 7.96
C ILE A 195 -1.58 3.43 6.53
N ILE A 196 -2.30 4.43 6.04
CA ILE A 196 -2.97 4.43 4.73
C ILE A 196 -2.54 5.68 3.99
N THR A 197 -2.12 5.52 2.74
CA THR A 197 -1.65 6.60 1.86
C THR A 197 -1.80 6.17 0.41
N THR A 198 -1.55 7.10 -0.52
CA THR A 198 -1.37 6.81 -1.94
C THR A 198 0.09 7.00 -2.35
N ASP A 199 0.52 6.30 -3.40
CA ASP A 199 1.84 6.38 -4.04
C ASP A 199 1.99 7.63 -4.92
N HIS A 200 0.88 8.15 -5.43
CA HIS A 200 0.79 9.45 -6.08
C HIS A 200 -0.62 10.03 -6.01
N GLY A 201 -0.74 11.29 -6.44
CA GLY A 201 -2.00 11.98 -6.67
C GLY A 201 -2.45 11.89 -8.12
N ARG A 202 -3.41 12.74 -8.49
CA ARG A 202 -3.96 12.87 -9.84
C ARG A 202 -3.96 14.32 -10.31
N GLY A 203 -4.15 14.53 -11.60
CA GLY A 203 -4.34 15.87 -12.15
C GLY A 203 -5.67 16.51 -11.75
N LEU A 204 -5.79 17.82 -12.02
CA LEU A 204 -7.00 18.58 -11.76
C LEU A 204 -7.96 18.61 -12.95
N GLY A 205 -9.26 18.77 -12.67
CA GLY A 205 -10.29 18.86 -13.70
C GLY A 205 -10.23 17.65 -14.62
N ASP A 206 -10.24 17.87 -15.93
CA ASP A 206 -10.18 16.80 -16.94
C ASP A 206 -8.88 15.99 -16.90
N LYS A 207 -7.84 16.45 -16.19
CA LYS A 207 -6.57 15.71 -16.02
C LYS A 207 -6.61 14.69 -14.86
N TRP A 208 -7.74 14.49 -14.20
CA TRP A 208 -7.87 13.49 -13.13
C TRP A 208 -7.57 12.05 -13.58
N THR A 209 -7.69 11.78 -14.89
CA THR A 209 -7.37 10.49 -15.51
C THR A 209 -5.86 10.24 -15.67
N SER A 210 -5.03 11.25 -15.37
CA SER A 210 -3.59 11.22 -15.56
C SER A 210 -2.82 11.54 -14.27
N HIS A 211 -1.54 11.20 -14.29
CA HIS A 211 -0.54 11.52 -13.27
C HIS A 211 0.83 11.69 -13.93
N GLY A 212 1.89 11.81 -13.15
CA GLY A 212 3.26 12.02 -13.63
C GLY A 212 3.68 13.48 -13.69
N ARG A 213 4.97 13.71 -13.91
CA ARG A 213 5.63 15.03 -13.95
C ARG A 213 4.91 16.09 -14.78
N GLU A 214 4.36 15.68 -15.93
CA GLU A 214 3.64 16.57 -16.86
C GLU A 214 2.17 16.82 -16.46
N THR A 215 1.73 16.22 -15.36
CA THR A 215 0.40 16.39 -14.76
C THR A 215 0.56 17.13 -13.44
N PRO A 216 0.43 18.47 -13.43
CA PRO A 216 0.56 19.28 -12.22
C PRO A 216 -0.33 18.76 -11.09
N LYS A 217 0.19 18.81 -9.87
CA LYS A 217 -0.46 18.35 -8.63
C LYS A 217 -0.64 16.84 -8.48
N SER A 218 -0.17 16.03 -9.42
CA SER A 218 -0.12 14.57 -9.23
C SER A 218 0.89 14.12 -8.15
N ASN A 219 1.64 15.04 -7.55
CA ASN A 219 2.46 14.80 -6.36
C ASN A 219 1.73 15.06 -5.04
N GLU A 220 0.47 15.51 -5.08
CA GLU A 220 -0.33 15.82 -3.91
C GLU A 220 -1.00 14.55 -3.37
N VAL A 221 -0.67 14.17 -2.13
CA VAL A 221 -1.19 12.95 -1.49
C VAL A 221 -1.66 13.24 -0.06
N TRP A 222 -2.09 12.20 0.65
CA TRP A 222 -2.58 12.26 2.02
C TRP A 222 -2.09 11.04 2.80
N VAL A 223 -2.04 11.14 4.13
CA VAL A 223 -1.69 10.02 5.01
C VAL A 223 -2.68 9.96 6.17
N ILE A 224 -3.28 8.79 6.38
CA ILE A 224 -4.13 8.48 7.52
C ILE A 224 -3.37 7.47 8.39
N MET A 225 -3.31 7.72 9.69
CA MET A 225 -2.71 6.82 10.67
C MET A 225 -3.65 6.63 11.85
N TYR A 226 -3.88 5.39 12.30
CA TYR A 226 -4.70 5.13 13.49
C TYR A 226 -4.38 3.76 14.12
N GLY A 227 -4.75 3.58 15.38
CA GLY A 227 -4.54 2.32 16.12
C GLY A 227 -3.45 2.44 17.18
N ALA A 228 -2.86 1.30 17.55
CA ALA A 228 -1.90 1.21 18.66
C ALA A 228 -0.67 2.10 18.44
N GLY A 229 -0.25 2.85 19.47
CA GLY A 229 0.91 3.73 19.40
C GLY A 229 0.74 5.03 18.60
N ILE A 230 -0.32 5.16 17.78
CA ILE A 230 -0.59 6.36 17.00
C ILE A 230 -1.19 7.45 17.91
N LYS A 231 -0.59 8.64 17.88
CA LYS A 231 -1.11 9.81 18.59
C LYS A 231 -2.43 10.28 17.95
N ALA A 232 -3.43 10.53 18.79
CA ALA A 232 -4.75 10.99 18.40
C ALA A 232 -4.77 12.51 18.14
N ARG A 233 -4.49 12.94 16.92
CA ARG A 233 -4.56 14.37 16.54
C ARG A 233 -5.83 14.72 15.77
N GLY A 234 -6.60 13.74 15.34
CA GLY A 234 -7.72 13.96 14.42
C GLY A 234 -7.22 14.45 13.07
N GLU A 235 -8.02 15.28 12.41
CA GLU A 235 -7.57 16.01 11.23
C GLU A 235 -6.59 17.11 11.62
N VAL A 236 -5.36 17.02 11.10
CA VAL A 236 -4.30 17.97 11.46
C VAL A 236 -4.56 19.30 10.75
N ASN A 237 -5.00 20.29 11.54
CA ASN A 237 -5.35 21.63 11.09
C ASN A 237 -4.19 22.65 11.17
N LYS A 238 -2.96 22.16 11.34
CA LYS A 238 -1.75 22.99 11.37
C LYS A 238 -1.16 23.11 9.97
N SER A 239 -0.93 24.35 9.55
CA SER A 239 -0.27 24.67 8.29
C SER A 239 1.20 24.22 8.32
N GLU A 240 1.50 23.12 7.62
CA GLU A 240 2.82 22.47 7.58
C GLU A 240 3.01 21.74 6.23
N GLN A 241 4.26 21.56 5.82
CA GLN A 241 4.63 20.73 4.68
C GLN A 241 5.23 19.41 5.17
N HIS A 242 4.60 18.31 4.79
CA HIS A 242 5.08 16.94 4.99
C HIS A 242 5.37 16.28 3.65
N TYR A 243 6.06 15.15 3.71
CA TYR A 243 6.33 14.28 2.57
C TYR A 243 6.00 12.84 2.91
N THR A 244 5.78 11.99 1.90
CA THR A 244 5.45 10.57 2.12
C THR A 244 6.53 9.81 2.90
N SER A 245 7.75 10.33 2.95
CA SER A 245 8.82 9.81 3.81
C SER A 245 8.44 9.70 5.29
N MET A 246 7.45 10.47 5.76
CA MET A 246 6.92 10.36 7.13
C MET A 246 6.36 8.96 7.45
N VAL A 247 5.95 8.18 6.45
CA VAL A 247 5.46 6.81 6.63
C VAL A 247 6.56 5.91 7.21
N VAL A 248 7.78 6.00 6.67
CA VAL A 248 8.92 5.22 7.19
C VAL A 248 9.28 5.65 8.60
N GLU A 249 9.26 6.95 8.88
CA GLU A 249 9.57 7.49 10.20
C GLU A 249 8.55 7.04 11.25
N GLU A 250 7.25 7.04 10.93
CA GLU A 250 6.22 6.52 11.84
C GLU A 250 6.41 5.02 12.10
N ILE A 251 6.66 4.22 11.06
CA ILE A 251 6.92 2.78 11.21
C ILE A 251 8.12 2.52 12.11
N LYS A 252 9.23 3.26 11.92
CA LYS A 252 10.40 3.15 12.79
C LYS A 252 10.06 3.47 14.24
N GLN A 253 9.28 4.53 14.49
CA GLN A 253 8.85 4.90 15.84
C GLN A 253 7.99 3.83 16.49
N LEU A 254 6.98 3.32 15.77
CA LEU A 254 6.08 2.26 16.27
C LEU A 254 6.82 0.97 16.63
N LEU A 255 7.84 0.62 15.84
CA LEU A 255 8.59 -0.63 16.00
C LEU A 255 9.92 -0.44 16.74
N ASN A 256 10.21 0.76 17.26
CA ASN A 256 11.46 1.14 17.92
C ASN A 256 12.73 0.81 17.10
N ILE A 257 12.68 1.00 15.78
CA ILE A 257 13.80 0.77 14.87
C ILE A 257 14.72 1.99 14.88
N LYS A 258 15.99 1.79 15.22
CA LYS A 258 17.01 2.85 15.17
C LYS A 258 17.65 2.90 13.78
N ASP A 259 17.92 4.10 13.30
CA ASP A 259 18.80 4.27 12.15
C ASP A 259 20.22 3.82 12.53
N LYS A 260 20.82 2.98 11.66
CA LYS A 260 22.19 2.49 11.80
C LYS A 260 23.16 3.50 11.19
#